data_AF-A0A660ZUH3-F1
#
_entry.id   AF-A0A660ZUH3-F1
#
_cell.length_a   1.000
_cell.length_b   1.000
_cell.length_c   1.000
_cell.angle_alpha   90.00
_cell.angle_beta   90.00
_cell.angle_gamma   90.00
#
_symmetry.space_group_name_H-M   'P 1'
#
loop_
_entity.id
_entity.type
_entity.pdbx_description
1 polymer ?
#
loop_
_entity_poly.entity_id
_entity_poly.type
_entity_poly.pdbx_seq_one_letter_code
_entity_poly.pdbx_strand_id
1 'polypeptide(L)'
;MNRLRNNFMPSGMLVLALLLMTFALVSCGEDDPVAPATNQAPASPLIDTDAGSPDDGALDIALGAQLHWTCSDPDDDPLTYTVHFGTATAPPAVGPAQDTYSYTPAGLVNGTTYYWRIVAADDGDMATSSAVWSFTTVAATSETVSAPGAPTGPAAGETTASLSYTATGAT
;
A
#
# COMPACT_ATOMS: atom_id res chain seq x y z
N MET A 1 -113.27 -36.09 4.14
CA MET A 1 -113.23 -35.01 3.14
C MET A 1 -111.87 -34.33 3.17
N ASN A 2 -111.25 -34.15 1.99
CA ASN A 2 -110.46 -32.99 1.52
C ASN A 2 -109.34 -32.39 2.42
N ARG A 3 -108.12 -32.04 1.96
CA ARG A 3 -107.36 -32.14 0.69
C ARG A 3 -105.86 -31.92 1.01
N LEU A 4 -105.02 -32.66 0.26
CA LEU A 4 -103.61 -32.53 -0.14
C LEU A 4 -102.90 -31.18 0.16
N ARG A 5 -101.73 -31.17 0.84
CA ARG A 5 -100.33 -31.37 0.33
C ARG A 5 -99.91 -30.40 -0.79
N ASN A 6 -98.90 -29.55 -0.56
CA ASN A 6 -97.54 -29.78 -1.08
C ASN A 6 -96.48 -28.76 -0.60
N ASN A 7 -95.26 -29.29 -0.42
CA ASN A 7 -94.00 -28.66 -0.03
C ASN A 7 -93.34 -27.85 -1.16
N PHE A 8 -92.42 -26.91 -0.83
CA PHE A 8 -91.19 -26.70 -1.62
C PHE A 8 -90.12 -25.88 -0.87
N MET A 9 -88.98 -26.50 -0.56
CA MET A 9 -87.68 -25.83 -0.41
C MET A 9 -86.92 -25.99 -1.75
N PRO A 10 -86.04 -25.04 -2.12
CA PRO A 10 -84.94 -25.36 -3.01
C PRO A 10 -83.58 -25.26 -2.30
N SER A 11 -82.82 -26.34 -2.44
CA SER A 11 -81.40 -26.49 -2.19
C SER A 11 -80.64 -26.32 -3.52
N GLY A 12 -79.44 -25.70 -3.50
CA GLY A 12 -78.45 -25.92 -4.55
C GLY A 12 -77.45 -24.78 -4.80
N MET A 13 -76.30 -24.79 -4.09
CA MET A 13 -75.00 -25.03 -4.74
C MET A 13 -73.92 -25.29 -3.68
N LEU A 14 -73.22 -26.41 -3.84
CA LEU A 14 -72.14 -26.90 -3.00
C LEU A 14 -70.84 -26.78 -3.80
N VAL A 15 -69.94 -25.82 -3.50
CA VAL A 15 -68.47 -25.92 -3.76
C VAL A 15 -67.68 -25.00 -2.81
N LEU A 16 -67.08 -25.58 -1.77
CA LEU A 16 -65.67 -25.43 -1.32
C LEU A 16 -65.03 -24.01 -1.21
N ALA A 17 -64.79 -23.53 0.03
CA ALA A 17 -63.45 -23.11 0.51
C ALA A 17 -63.50 -22.57 1.95
N LEU A 18 -62.78 -23.29 2.82
CA LEU A 18 -62.44 -23.04 4.21
C LEU A 18 -61.34 -21.95 4.29
N LEU A 19 -61.39 -21.00 5.24
CA LEU A 19 -60.39 -20.81 6.32
C LEU A 19 -60.60 -19.50 7.11
N LEU A 20 -60.36 -19.60 8.42
CA LEU A 20 -60.48 -18.57 9.44
C LEU A 20 -59.57 -17.35 9.19
N MET A 21 -60.14 -16.15 9.23
CA MET A 21 -59.39 -14.90 9.27
C MET A 21 -59.01 -14.58 10.72
N THR A 22 -58.00 -15.29 11.24
CA THR A 22 -57.31 -14.91 12.48
C THR A 22 -56.44 -13.70 12.20
N PHE A 23 -56.81 -12.56 12.77
CA PHE A 23 -56.00 -11.34 12.81
C PHE A 23 -54.83 -11.56 13.79
N ALA A 24 -53.79 -12.28 13.34
CA ALA A 24 -52.51 -12.29 14.02
C ALA A 24 -51.72 -11.08 13.51
N LEU A 25 -51.59 -10.04 14.34
CA LEU A 25 -50.45 -9.13 14.25
C LEU A 25 -49.21 -9.95 14.60
N VAL A 26 -48.74 -10.74 13.63
CA VAL A 26 -47.35 -11.19 13.60
C VAL A 26 -46.57 -9.91 13.34
N SER A 27 -46.08 -9.33 14.43
CA SER A 27 -44.87 -8.54 14.43
C SER A 27 -43.79 -9.41 13.79
N CYS A 28 -43.67 -9.35 12.46
CA CYS A 28 -42.43 -9.70 11.80
C CYS A 28 -41.44 -8.63 12.27
N GLY A 29 -40.81 -8.86 13.42
CA GLY A 29 -39.41 -8.48 13.51
C GLY A 29 -38.76 -9.33 12.44
N GLU A 30 -38.51 -8.74 11.27
CA GLU A 30 -37.54 -9.25 10.33
C GLU A 30 -36.20 -9.22 11.08
N ASP A 31 -35.95 -10.24 11.91
CA ASP A 31 -34.59 -10.72 12.13
C ASP A 31 -34.16 -11.28 10.77
N ASP A 32 -33.90 -10.37 9.82
CA ASP A 32 -33.12 -10.67 8.64
C ASP A 32 -31.83 -11.30 9.17
N PRO A 33 -31.48 -12.53 8.77
CA PRO A 33 -30.15 -13.02 9.07
C PRO A 33 -29.19 -12.03 8.39
N VAL A 34 -28.52 -11.19 9.18
CA VAL A 34 -27.37 -10.43 8.69
C VAL A 34 -26.44 -11.49 8.13
N ALA A 35 -26.36 -11.57 6.80
CA ALA A 35 -25.38 -12.44 6.15
C ALA A 35 -24.03 -12.14 6.81
N PRO A 36 -23.19 -13.15 7.12
CA PRO A 36 -21.87 -12.86 7.67
C PRO A 36 -21.23 -11.82 6.75
N ALA A 37 -20.76 -10.72 7.35
CA ALA A 37 -20.06 -9.69 6.59
C ALA A 37 -18.97 -10.39 5.77
N THR A 38 -18.99 -10.20 4.46
CA THR A 38 -17.93 -10.70 3.59
C THR A 38 -16.74 -9.80 3.79
N ASN A 39 -15.56 -10.37 4.07
CA ASN A 39 -14.31 -9.61 4.16
C ASN A 39 -14.13 -8.73 2.90
N GLN A 40 -13.73 -7.48 3.10
CA GLN A 40 -13.42 -6.48 2.10
C GLN A 40 -11.91 -6.25 2.02
N ALA A 41 -11.38 -6.21 0.79
CA ALA A 41 -9.97 -5.94 0.58
C ALA A 41 -9.51 -4.60 1.21
N PRO A 42 -8.22 -4.50 1.60
CA PRO A 42 -7.66 -3.28 2.15
C PRO A 42 -7.68 -2.12 1.15
N ALA A 43 -7.71 -0.90 1.66
CA ALA A 43 -7.48 0.29 0.83
C ALA A 43 -6.09 0.23 0.19
N SER A 44 -5.94 0.83 -1.00
CA SER A 44 -4.61 0.96 -1.61
C SER A 44 -3.67 1.73 -0.68
N PRO A 45 -2.46 1.23 -0.38
CA PRO A 45 -1.50 1.95 0.44
C PRO A 45 -1.16 3.33 -0.14
N LEU A 46 -1.10 4.33 0.73
CA LEU A 46 -0.71 5.70 0.39
C LEU A 46 0.71 5.97 0.87
N ILE A 47 1.58 6.45 -0.01
CA ILE A 47 2.93 6.86 0.38
C ILE A 47 2.87 8.10 1.28
N ASP A 48 3.54 8.01 2.43
CA ASP A 48 3.52 9.04 3.47
C ASP A 48 4.78 9.92 3.35
N THR A 49 4.67 11.02 2.63
CA THR A 49 5.74 12.01 2.48
C THR A 49 5.86 12.92 3.70
N ASP A 50 4.80 13.09 4.48
CA ASP A 50 4.83 13.84 5.75
C ASP A 50 5.67 13.10 6.82
N ALA A 51 5.72 11.77 6.76
CA ALA A 51 6.62 10.93 7.57
C ALA A 51 8.05 10.82 7.02
N GLY A 52 8.37 11.47 5.89
CA GLY A 52 9.73 11.56 5.35
C GLY A 52 10.03 10.62 4.18
N SER A 53 9.03 10.01 3.55
CA SER A 53 9.24 9.34 2.26
C SER A 53 9.66 10.34 1.19
N PRO A 54 10.51 9.95 0.23
CA PRO A 54 10.75 10.74 -0.96
C PRO A 54 9.45 10.98 -1.76
N ASP A 55 9.24 12.21 -2.23
CA ASP A 55 8.22 12.52 -3.24
C ASP A 55 8.44 11.69 -4.52
N ASP A 56 7.38 11.45 -5.29
CA ASP A 56 7.53 10.76 -6.57
C ASP A 56 8.39 11.59 -7.55
N GLY A 57 9.43 10.96 -8.07
CA GLY A 57 10.42 11.58 -8.95
C GLY A 57 11.42 12.48 -8.21
N ALA A 58 11.49 12.43 -6.87
CA ALA A 58 12.43 13.25 -6.11
C ALA A 58 13.89 13.00 -6.53
N LEU A 59 14.70 14.06 -6.50
CA LEU A 59 16.12 14.04 -6.84
C LEU A 59 16.96 14.29 -5.60
N ASP A 60 18.26 14.00 -5.70
CA ASP A 60 19.25 14.26 -4.65
C ASP A 60 18.89 13.65 -3.29
N ILE A 61 18.29 12.46 -3.32
CA ILE A 61 17.91 11.73 -2.11
C ILE A 61 19.14 11.10 -1.45
N ALA A 62 19.27 11.27 -0.13
CA ALA A 62 20.35 10.68 0.64
C ALA A 62 20.30 9.14 0.62
N LEU A 63 21.47 8.50 0.72
CA LEU A 63 21.58 7.03 0.69
C LEU A 63 20.96 6.31 1.91
N GLY A 64 20.53 7.08 2.92
CA GLY A 64 19.81 6.59 4.10
C GLY A 64 18.31 6.91 4.10
N ALA A 65 17.71 7.14 2.93
CA ALA A 65 16.29 7.40 2.81
C ALA A 65 15.45 6.25 3.39
N GLN A 66 14.30 6.59 3.96
CA GLN A 66 13.30 5.63 4.42
C GLN A 66 12.03 5.80 3.60
N LEU A 67 11.32 4.69 3.41
CA LEU A 67 10.02 4.65 2.75
C LEU A 67 8.97 4.47 3.83
N HIS A 68 7.93 5.29 3.80
CA HIS A 68 6.82 5.30 4.75
C HIS A 68 5.51 5.26 3.98
N TRP A 69 4.51 4.61 4.56
CA TRP A 69 3.17 4.55 3.99
C TRP A 69 2.11 4.47 5.08
N THR A 70 0.88 4.76 4.70
CA THR A 70 -0.32 4.52 5.49
C THR A 70 -1.25 3.60 4.73
N CYS A 71 -2.07 2.85 5.47
CA CYS A 71 -3.05 1.93 4.90
C CYS A 71 -4.14 1.65 5.94
N SER A 72 -5.34 1.34 5.48
CA SER A 72 -6.48 0.97 6.31
C SER A 72 -7.24 -0.17 5.66
N ASP A 73 -8.03 -0.87 6.45
CA ASP A 73 -8.93 -1.90 5.99
C ASP A 73 -10.38 -1.53 6.35
N PRO A 74 -11.39 -1.70 5.46
CA PRO A 74 -12.78 -1.39 5.79
C PRO A 74 -13.36 -2.19 6.96
N ASP A 75 -12.85 -3.40 7.19
CA ASP A 75 -13.27 -4.31 8.27
C ASP A 75 -12.36 -4.21 9.51
N ASP A 76 -11.40 -3.28 9.50
CA ASP A 76 -10.35 -3.11 10.53
C ASP A 76 -9.48 -4.39 10.72
N ASP A 77 -9.35 -5.21 9.67
CA ASP A 77 -8.54 -6.43 9.70
C ASP A 77 -7.04 -6.14 9.79
N PRO A 78 -6.24 -7.03 10.43
CA PRO A 78 -4.80 -6.90 10.48
C PRO A 78 -4.17 -6.95 9.09
N LEU A 79 -3.30 -5.99 8.78
CA LEU A 79 -2.65 -5.89 7.48
C LEU A 79 -1.18 -6.29 7.52
N THR A 80 -0.75 -6.89 6.41
CA THR A 80 0.67 -7.12 6.11
C THR A 80 1.06 -6.42 4.81
N TYR A 81 2.33 -6.06 4.70
CA TYR A 81 2.88 -5.25 3.62
C TYR A 81 4.05 -5.96 2.95
N THR A 82 3.96 -6.20 1.65
CA THR A 82 5.10 -6.61 0.83
C THR A 82 5.68 -5.38 0.14
N VAL A 83 6.95 -5.09 0.44
CA VAL A 83 7.69 -3.99 -0.20
C VAL A 83 8.27 -4.49 -1.51
N HIS A 84 8.00 -3.75 -2.58
CA HIS A 84 8.67 -3.91 -3.86
C HIS A 84 9.63 -2.76 -4.05
N PHE A 85 10.91 -3.04 -4.29
CA PHE A 85 11.94 -2.01 -4.42
C PHE A 85 13.07 -2.47 -5.35
N GLY A 86 13.57 -1.58 -6.21
CA GLY A 86 14.73 -1.86 -7.06
C GLY A 86 14.93 -0.82 -8.16
N THR A 87 15.80 -1.10 -9.12
CA THR A 87 16.09 -0.20 -10.26
C THR A 87 15.22 -0.46 -11.49
N ALA A 88 14.38 -1.51 -11.46
CA ALA A 88 13.42 -1.81 -12.52
C ALA A 88 12.09 -1.08 -12.27
N THR A 89 11.48 -0.56 -13.33
CA THR A 89 10.15 0.10 -13.28
C THR A 89 9.03 -0.84 -12.82
N ALA A 90 9.21 -2.14 -12.96
CA ALA A 90 8.44 -3.17 -12.27
C ALA A 90 9.31 -3.76 -11.13
N PRO A 91 9.35 -3.11 -9.95
CA PRO A 91 10.28 -3.50 -8.90
C PRO A 91 9.93 -4.88 -8.32
N PRO A 92 10.94 -5.74 -8.05
CA PRO A 92 10.73 -7.03 -7.40
C PRO A 92 10.42 -6.85 -5.90
N ALA A 93 9.81 -7.87 -5.29
CA ALA A 93 9.70 -7.94 -3.84
C ALA A 93 11.08 -8.10 -3.20
N VAL A 94 11.35 -7.36 -2.13
CA VAL A 94 12.67 -7.37 -1.45
C VAL A 94 12.74 -8.27 -0.23
N GLY A 95 11.60 -8.80 0.22
CA GLY A 95 11.51 -9.66 1.40
C GLY A 95 10.12 -10.24 1.59
N PRO A 96 9.91 -11.01 2.68
CA PRO A 96 8.59 -11.43 3.09
C PRO A 96 7.72 -10.23 3.49
N ALA A 97 6.41 -10.46 3.62
CA ALA A 97 5.50 -9.44 4.14
C ALA A 97 5.84 -9.06 5.60
N GLN A 98 5.61 -7.80 5.95
CA GLN A 98 5.85 -7.21 7.27
C GLN A 98 4.60 -6.51 7.80
N ASP A 99 4.50 -6.30 9.10
CA ASP A 99 3.39 -5.59 9.78
C ASP A 99 3.74 -4.13 10.13
N THR A 100 4.90 -3.64 9.69
CA THR A 100 5.36 -2.27 9.92
C THR A 100 5.11 -1.36 8.72
N TYR A 101 4.90 -0.07 8.99
CA TYR A 101 4.58 0.98 8.01
C TYR A 101 5.81 1.68 7.40
N SER A 102 6.99 1.08 7.50
CA SER A 102 8.23 1.66 7.00
C SER A 102 9.22 0.63 6.48
N TYR A 103 10.07 1.04 5.55
CA TYR A 103 11.18 0.24 5.03
C TYR A 103 12.41 1.11 4.79
N THR A 104 13.59 0.62 5.18
CA THR A 104 14.88 1.27 4.90
C THR A 104 15.62 0.49 3.81
N PRO A 105 15.70 1.00 2.57
CA PRO A 105 16.52 0.39 1.54
C PRO A 105 18.00 0.34 1.94
N ALA A 106 18.62 -0.82 1.78
CA ALA A 106 20.06 -0.98 1.94
C ALA A 106 20.78 -0.96 0.59
N GLY A 107 22.05 -0.53 0.59
CA GLY A 107 22.90 -0.61 -0.61
C GLY A 107 22.51 0.36 -1.73
N LEU A 108 21.99 1.54 -1.39
CA LEU A 108 21.74 2.59 -2.37
C LEU A 108 23.05 3.08 -2.98
N VAL A 109 23.06 3.24 -4.30
CA VAL A 109 24.20 3.73 -5.08
C VAL A 109 23.95 5.17 -5.47
N ASN A 110 24.97 6.02 -5.46
CA ASN A 110 24.90 7.41 -5.89
C ASN A 110 24.40 7.57 -7.34
N GLY A 111 23.65 8.63 -7.62
CA GLY A 111 23.15 8.98 -8.95
C GLY A 111 22.26 7.91 -9.59
N THR A 112 21.62 7.06 -8.78
CA THR A 112 20.81 5.92 -9.25
C THR A 112 19.34 6.17 -8.96
N THR A 113 18.50 5.93 -9.97
CA THR A 113 17.04 5.97 -9.82
C THR A 113 16.53 4.62 -9.32
N TYR A 114 15.73 4.66 -8.26
CA TYR A 114 15.05 3.51 -7.68
C TYR A 114 13.53 3.68 -7.80
N TYR A 115 12.85 2.56 -7.99
CA TYR A 115 11.40 2.44 -8.10
C TYR A 115 10.89 1.55 -6.98
N TRP A 116 9.70 1.88 -6.49
CA TRP A 116 9.12 1.15 -5.39
C TRP A 116 7.61 1.24 -5.35
N ARG A 117 6.97 0.26 -4.69
CA ARG A 117 5.55 0.25 -4.36
C ARG A 117 5.31 -0.65 -3.16
N ILE A 118 4.15 -0.46 -2.53
CA ILE A 118 3.71 -1.26 -1.39
C ILE A 118 2.48 -2.07 -1.80
N VAL A 119 2.49 -3.36 -1.48
CA VAL A 119 1.32 -4.24 -1.60
C VAL A 119 0.81 -4.53 -0.19
N ALA A 120 -0.42 -4.14 0.12
CA ALA A 120 -1.09 -4.51 1.36
C ALA A 120 -1.96 -5.73 1.14
N ALA A 121 -1.98 -6.64 2.11
CA ALA A 121 -2.84 -7.81 2.13
C ALA A 121 -3.48 -7.98 3.52
N ASP A 122 -4.73 -8.41 3.53
CA ASP A 122 -5.46 -8.87 4.71
C ASP A 122 -5.29 -10.40 4.89
N ASP A 123 -5.99 -10.97 5.88
CA ASP A 123 -5.99 -12.41 6.17
C ASP A 123 -6.92 -13.24 5.24
N GLY A 124 -7.68 -12.59 4.37
CA GLY A 124 -8.61 -13.18 3.41
C GLY A 124 -8.02 -13.42 2.02
N ASP A 125 -6.69 -13.35 1.89
CA ASP A 125 -5.94 -13.40 0.62
C ASP A 125 -6.30 -12.25 -0.36
N MET A 126 -6.91 -11.16 0.13
CA MET A 126 -7.19 -9.98 -0.68
C MET A 126 -6.06 -8.97 -0.54
N ALA A 127 -5.67 -8.38 -1.67
CA ALA A 127 -4.54 -7.46 -1.70
C ALA A 127 -4.77 -6.27 -2.64
N THR A 128 -4.23 -5.13 -2.25
CA THR A 128 -4.19 -3.90 -3.05
C THR A 128 -2.77 -3.35 -3.12
N SER A 129 -2.51 -2.49 -4.10
CA SER A 129 -1.16 -1.95 -4.35
C SER A 129 -1.20 -0.44 -4.46
N SER A 130 -0.14 0.20 -3.97
CA SER A 130 0.13 1.61 -4.25
C SER A 130 0.50 1.82 -5.73
N ALA A 131 0.52 3.08 -6.15
CA ALA A 131 1.23 3.48 -7.36
C ALA A 131 2.74 3.13 -7.23
N VAL A 132 3.41 2.94 -8.37
CA VAL A 132 4.87 2.85 -8.41
C VAL A 132 5.43 4.25 -8.33
N TRP A 133 6.23 4.51 -7.29
CA TRP A 133 6.95 5.76 -7.09
C TRP A 133 8.42 5.59 -7.42
N SER A 134 9.11 6.69 -7.65
CA SER A 134 10.56 6.69 -7.89
C SER A 134 11.29 7.80 -7.16
N PHE A 135 12.59 7.62 -6.93
CA PHE A 135 13.49 8.70 -6.54
C PHE A 135 14.89 8.45 -7.09
N THR A 136 15.70 9.50 -7.19
CA THR A 136 17.09 9.45 -7.60
C THR A 136 18.01 9.91 -6.47
N THR A 137 19.02 9.10 -6.17
CA THR A 137 19.98 9.40 -5.11
C THR A 137 20.94 10.51 -5.50
N VAL A 138 21.53 11.17 -4.49
CA VAL A 138 22.60 12.16 -4.66
C VAL A 138 23.71 11.66 -5.60
N ALA A 139 24.16 12.53 -6.50
CA ALA A 139 25.28 12.23 -7.39
C ALA A 139 26.57 11.90 -6.61
N ALA A 140 27.46 11.12 -7.20
CA ALA A 140 28.76 10.87 -6.60
C ALA A 140 29.58 12.17 -6.63
N THR A 141 30.15 12.57 -5.50
CA THR A 141 31.10 13.69 -5.48
C THR A 141 32.39 13.24 -6.16
N SER A 142 32.78 13.96 -7.22
CA SER A 142 34.07 13.74 -7.86
C SER A 142 35.14 14.45 -7.04
N GLU A 143 35.96 13.69 -6.32
CA GLU A 143 37.14 14.22 -5.66
C GLU A 143 38.19 14.58 -6.72
N THR A 144 38.33 15.88 -7.03
CA THR A 144 39.45 16.33 -7.85
C THR A 144 40.68 16.46 -6.97
N VAL A 145 41.55 15.45 -7.01
CA VAL A 145 42.92 15.59 -6.51
C VAL A 145 43.63 16.57 -7.45
N SER A 146 43.75 17.82 -7.01
CA SER A 146 44.59 18.78 -7.71
C SER A 146 46.02 18.28 -7.69
N ALA A 147 46.68 18.27 -8.85
CA ALA A 147 48.11 17.97 -8.89
C ALA A 147 48.84 18.88 -7.88
N PRO A 148 49.83 18.36 -7.12
CA PRO A 148 50.65 19.21 -6.28
C PRO A 148 51.18 20.39 -7.09
N GLY A 149 51.18 21.59 -6.50
CA GLY A 149 51.79 22.75 -7.12
C GLY A 149 53.21 22.41 -7.59
N ALA A 150 53.61 22.93 -8.75
CA ALA A 150 54.95 22.69 -9.28
C ALA A 150 55.97 22.94 -8.16
N PRO A 151 56.87 21.99 -7.88
CA PRO A 151 57.83 22.16 -6.80
C PRO A 151 58.64 23.42 -7.08
N THR A 152 58.60 24.38 -6.16
CA THR A 152 59.51 25.52 -6.14
C THR A 152 60.85 25.05 -5.59
N GLY A 153 61.49 24.14 -6.33
CA GLY A 153 62.87 23.70 -6.10
C GLY A 153 63.87 24.74 -6.62
N PRO A 154 65.14 24.67 -6.20
CA PRO A 154 66.08 25.76 -6.41
C PRO A 154 66.36 25.98 -7.90
N ALA A 155 66.68 27.22 -8.25
CA ALA A 155 67.24 27.54 -9.57
C ALA A 155 68.47 26.64 -9.85
N ALA A 156 68.67 26.28 -11.11
CA ALA A 156 69.64 25.27 -11.55
C ALA A 156 71.02 25.41 -10.88
N GLY A 157 71.41 24.44 -10.04
CA GLY A 157 72.78 24.30 -9.51
C GLY A 157 72.95 23.91 -8.04
N GLU A 158 71.92 23.98 -7.19
CA GLU A 158 72.05 23.70 -5.76
C GLU A 158 71.86 22.20 -5.43
N THR A 159 72.90 21.53 -4.93
CA THR A 159 72.89 20.09 -4.60
C THR A 159 72.43 19.77 -3.16
N THR A 160 72.03 20.78 -2.38
CA THR A 160 71.68 20.62 -0.95
C THR A 160 70.30 21.15 -0.53
N ALA A 161 69.41 21.52 -1.47
CA ALA A 161 68.09 22.03 -1.10
C ALA A 161 67.04 20.92 -1.05
N SER A 162 66.30 20.84 0.06
CA SER A 162 65.14 19.97 0.19
C SER A 162 63.95 20.51 -0.61
N LEU A 163 63.29 19.64 -1.36
CA LEU A 163 62.04 19.93 -2.06
C LEU A 163 60.89 19.96 -1.05
N SER A 164 60.08 21.01 -1.06
CA SER A 164 58.80 21.07 -0.33
C SER A 164 57.64 20.93 -1.31
N TYR A 165 56.67 20.07 -0.99
CA TYR A 165 55.38 20.00 -1.68
C TYR A 165 54.25 20.18 -0.66
N THR A 166 53.15 20.80 -1.10
CA THR A 166 51.92 20.94 -0.33
C THR A 166 50.84 20.12 -1.04
N ALA A 167 50.31 19.09 -0.37
CA ALA A 167 49.16 18.35 -0.85
C ALA A 167 47.93 18.80 -0.06
N THR A 168 46.96 19.42 -0.73
CA THR A 168 45.66 19.75 -0.14
C THR A 168 44.67 18.68 -0.59
N GLY A 169 44.57 17.60 0.19
CA GLY A 169 43.47 16.64 0.09
C GLY A 169 42.39 17.02 1.10
N ALA A 170 41.12 16.94 0.71
CA ALA A 170 40.00 17.10 1.63
C ALA A 170 39.97 15.91 2.61
N THR A 171 39.78 16.19 3.90
CA THR A 171 39.65 15.20 4.99
C THR A 171 38.23 14.67 5.12
#